data_AF-A0A2G1WZK4-F1
#
_entry.id   AF-A0A2G1WZK4-F1
#
_cell.length_a   1.000
_cell.length_b   1.000
_cell.length_c   1.000
_cell.angle_alpha   90.00
_cell.angle_beta   90.00
_cell.angle_gamma   90.00
#
_symmetry.space_group_name_H-M   'P 1'
#
loop_
_entity.id
_entity.type
_entity.pdbx_description
1 polymer ?
#
loop_
_entity_poly.entity_id
_entity_poly.type
_entity_poly.pdbx_seq_one_letter_code
_entity_poly.pdbx_strand_id
1 'polypeptide(L)' 'MSTSEPAIETSAVTKEYGDVRAVDSLDLTVKHGETYGFLGPNGAGKSTTIGL' A
#
# COMPACT_ATOMS: atom_id res chain seq x y z
N MET A 1 -12.68 24.36 0.29
CA MET A 1 -12.22 23.63 1.49
C MET A 1 -10.83 23.10 1.16
N SER A 2 -9.81 23.43 1.96
CA SER A 2 -8.45 22.95 1.70
C SER A 2 -8.39 21.47 2.07
N THR A 3 -8.66 20.58 1.12
CA THR A 3 -8.35 19.17 1.29
C THR A 3 -6.84 19.06 1.21
N SER A 4 -6.19 18.94 2.36
CA SER A 4 -4.78 18.59 2.45
C SER A 4 -4.50 17.42 1.52
N GLU A 5 -3.54 17.58 0.61
CA GLU A 5 -3.02 16.47 -0.19
C GLU A 5 -2.59 15.33 0.76
N PRO A 6 -2.87 14.06 0.41
CA PRO A 6 -2.40 12.94 1.21
C PRO A 6 -0.87 12.86 1.19
N ALA A 7 -0.28 12.37 2.27
CA ALA A 7 1.16 12.12 2.35
C ALA A 7 1.58 10.91 1.52
N ILE A 8 0.69 9.92 1.40
CA ILE A 8 0.85 8.74 0.55
C ILE A 8 -0.50 8.48 -0.13
N GLU A 9 -0.49 8.30 -1.45
CA GLU A 9 -1.65 7.85 -2.21
C GLU A 9 -1.21 6.80 -3.23
N THR A 10 -1.92 5.68 -3.27
CA THR A 10 -1.76 4.62 -4.27
C THR A 10 -3.09 4.34 -4.94
N SER A 11 -3.05 4.02 -6.23
CA SER A 11 -4.23 3.58 -6.98
C SER A 11 -3.94 2.26 -7.70
N ALA A 12 -4.74 1.24 -7.39
CA ALA A 12 -4.69 -0.10 -7.97
C ALA A 12 -3.28 -0.69 -8.13
N VAL A 13 -2.39 -0.44 -7.16
CA VAL A 13 -1.00 -0.85 -7.27
C VAL A 13 -0.90 -2.37 -7.24
N THR A 14 -0.24 -2.93 -8.26
CA THR A 14 -0.05 -4.36 -8.40
C THR A 14 1.44 -4.66 -8.50
N LYS A 15 1.90 -5.68 -7.76
CA LYS A 15 3.28 -6.15 -7.81
C LYS A 15 3.31 -7.66 -7.99
N GLU A 16 3.96 -8.07 -9.06
CA GLU A 16 4.14 -9.47 -9.42
C GLU A 16 5.63 -9.85 -9.31
N TYR A 17 5.88 -11.07 -8.82
CA TYR A 17 7.17 -11.74 -8.80
C TYR A 17 7.01 -13.08 -9.50
N GLY A 18 7.34 -13.14 -10.79
CA GLY A 18 7.00 -14.31 -11.62
C GLY A 18 5.50 -14.56 -11.61
N ASP A 19 5.10 -15.78 -11.28
CA ASP A 19 3.68 -16.18 -11.23
C ASP A 19 2.96 -15.76 -9.94
N VAL A 20 3.65 -15.12 -9.00
CA VAL A 20 3.06 -14.70 -7.72
C VAL A 20 2.70 -13.22 -7.78
N ARG A 21 1.40 -12.92 -7.67
CA ARG A 21 0.93 -11.57 -7.41
C ARG A 21 1.01 -11.26 -5.92
N ALA A 22 2.10 -10.61 -5.51
CA ALA A 22 2.39 -10.29 -4.11
C ALA A 22 1.59 -9.08 -3.59
N VAL A 23 1.21 -8.17 -4.47
CA VAL A 23 0.22 -7.11 -4.20
C VAL A 23 -0.73 -7.09 -5.37
N ASP A 24 -2.04 -7.10 -5.11
CA ASP A 24 -3.08 -7.05 -6.14
C ASP A 24 -3.97 -5.83 -5.92
N SER A 25 -3.91 -4.88 -6.86
CA SER A 25 -4.82 -3.75 -6.94
C SER A 25 -4.98 -2.97 -5.62
N LEU A 26 -3.86 -2.59 -4.98
CA LEU A 26 -3.88 -1.86 -3.71
C LEU A 26 -4.18 -0.37 -3.89
N ASP A 27 -5.29 0.05 -3.29
CA ASP A 27 -5.62 1.45 -3.02
C ASP A 27 -5.31 1.80 -1.56
N LEU A 28 -4.49 2.81 -1.33
CA LEU A 28 -4.09 3.29 -0.01
C LEU A 28 -4.03 4.81 -0.01
N THR A 29 -4.58 5.43 1.02
CA THR A 29 -4.44 6.87 1.27
C THR A 29 -4.02 7.06 2.71
N VAL A 30 -2.90 7.76 2.94
CA VAL A 30 -2.40 8.12 4.27
C VAL A 30 -2.27 9.64 4.33
N LYS A 31 -2.93 10.27 5.31
CA LYS A 31 -2.85 11.72 5.50
C LYS A 31 -1.59 12.10 6.27
N HIS A 32 -1.23 13.38 6.20
CA HIS A 32 -0.14 13.91 7.02
C HIS A 32 -0.42 13.72 8.52
N GLY A 33 0.57 13.17 9.24
CA GLY A 33 0.48 12.91 10.68
C GLY A 33 -0.22 11.61 11.07
N GLU A 34 -0.71 10.82 10.11
CA GLU A 34 -1.25 9.49 10.38
C GLU A 34 -0.16 8.42 10.36
N THR A 35 -0.31 7.41 11.22
CA THR A 35 0.53 6.22 11.23
C THR A 35 -0.31 5.02 10.82
N TYR A 36 0.12 4.31 9.77
CA TYR A 36 -0.50 3.08 9.29
C TYR A 36 0.41 1.88 9.54
N GLY A 37 -0.21 0.72 9.77
CA GLY A 37 0.47 -0.56 9.93
C GLY A 37 -0.17 -1.62 9.06
N PHE A 38 0.65 -2.43 8.39
CA PHE A 38 0.20 -3.61 7.66
C PHE A 38 0.20 -4.83 8.57
N LEU A 39 -0.95 -5.47 8.74
CA LEU A 39 -1.10 -6.70 9.51
C LEU A 39 -1.62 -7.84 8.62
N GLY A 40 -1.15 -9.05 8.89
CA GLY A 40 -1.52 -10.24 8.12
C GLY A 40 -0.48 -11.35 8.22
N PRO A 41 -0.81 -12.57 7.77
CA PRO A 41 0.09 -13.71 7.81
C PRO A 41 1.32 -13.53 6.92
N ASN A 42 2.31 -14.42 7.05
CA ASN A 42 3.46 -14.45 6.14
C ASN A 42 2.99 -14.65 4.69
N GLY A 43 3.62 -13.93 3.76
CA GLY A 43 3.23 -13.95 2.34
C GLY A 43 2.07 -13.01 1.96
N ALA A 44 1.41 -12.33 2.91
CA ALA A 44 0.29 -11.42 2.61
C ALA A 44 0.69 -10.09 1.93
N GLY A 45 1.89 -9.97 1.37
CA GLY A 45 2.31 -8.76 0.62
C GLY A 45 2.76 -7.56 1.46
N LYS A 46 2.85 -7.68 2.80
CA LYS A 46 3.21 -6.56 3.70
C LYS A 46 4.55 -5.90 3.36
N SER A 47 5.64 -6.69 3.37
CA SER A 47 6.99 -6.19 3.07
C SER A 47 7.11 -5.74 1.61
N THR A 48 6.41 -6.42 0.70
CA THR A 48 6.32 -5.99 -0.69
C THR A 48 5.73 -4.59 -0.78
N THR A 49 4.58 -4.35 -0.14
CA THR A 49 3.88 -3.06 -0.15
C THR A 49 4.74 -1.92 0.40
N ILE A 50 5.50 -2.16 1.48
CA ILE A 50 6.37 -1.14 2.08
C ILE A 50 7.59 -0.83 1.20
N GLY A 51 8.05 -1.78 0.38
CA GLY A 51 9.23 -1.64 -0.48
C GLY A 51 8.95 -1.22 -1.91
N LEU A 52 7.70 -0.87 -2.24
CA LEU A 52 7.33 -0.28 -3.54
C LEU A 52 7.78 1.17 -3.61
#